data_AF-A0A3B9MKT4-F1
#
_entry.id   AF-A0A3B9MKT4-F1
#
_cell.length_a   1.000
_cell.length_b   1.000
_cell.length_c   1.000
_cell.angle_alpha   90.00
_cell.angle_beta   90.00
_cell.angle_gamma   90.00
#
_symmetry.space_group_name_H-M   'P 1'
#
loop_
_entity.id
_entity.type
_entity.pdbx_description
1 polymer ?
#
loop_
_entity_poly.entity_id
_entity_poly.type
_entity_poly.pdbx_seq_one_letter_code
_entity_poly.pdbx_strand_id
1 'polypeptide(L)'
;MATDTGYPEVSGRMAVIALQDNEHTSTPATDIQIYNNFAKNVANMLQMKGGDGWVVKHNTTINDLPVANAYHVAVVLEGIPSTNWTFRDNIVGYSNYGMSCSIDGKLGTCWPNGIFQNNVAVDFVQGGFDTRTWGGSGILSLVPRSFAQIGFVDASKDNYRLAPSSPYKGKASDGSDPGVDMGALVAALAGVTKPSAGELF
;
A
#
# COMPACT_ATOMS: atom_id res chain seq x y z
N MET A 1 -6.54 26.54 -20.70
CA MET A 1 -6.11 25.97 -19.41
C MET A 1 -7.36 25.44 -18.75
N ALA A 2 -7.46 24.12 -18.56
CA ALA A 2 -8.61 23.53 -17.88
C ALA A 2 -8.68 24.11 -16.47
N THR A 3 -9.85 24.58 -16.07
CA THR A 3 -10.13 25.05 -14.71
C THR A 3 -9.85 23.93 -13.74
N ASP A 4 -8.91 24.16 -12.81
CA ASP A 4 -8.74 23.33 -11.63
C ASP A 4 -10.08 23.31 -10.87
N THR A 5 -10.74 22.16 -10.88
CA THR A 5 -12.06 21.95 -10.27
C THR A 5 -11.98 21.78 -8.75
N GLY A 6 -10.85 22.08 -8.11
CA GLY A 6 -10.73 22.06 -6.65
C GLY A 6 -10.86 20.64 -6.09
N TYR A 7 -10.26 19.65 -6.76
CA TYR A 7 -10.20 18.30 -6.21
C TYR A 7 -9.19 18.28 -5.05
N PRO A 8 -9.56 17.81 -3.85
CA PRO A 8 -8.58 17.58 -2.79
C PRO A 8 -7.69 16.40 -3.21
N GLU A 9 -6.60 16.69 -3.92
CA GLU A 9 -5.52 15.72 -4.09
C GLU A 9 -4.95 15.40 -2.72
N VAL A 10 -5.03 14.13 -2.33
CA VAL A 10 -4.38 13.72 -1.09
C VAL A 10 -2.90 13.53 -1.39
N SER A 11 -2.04 14.40 -0.89
CA SER A 11 -0.58 14.32 -1.08
C SER A 11 0.13 13.47 -0.02
N GLY A 12 -0.59 13.06 1.03
CA GLY A 12 -0.07 12.24 2.11
C GLY A 12 0.39 10.87 1.61
N ARG A 13 1.43 10.31 2.23
CA ARG A 13 1.98 8.98 1.91
C ARG A 13 2.11 8.21 3.20
N MET A 14 1.82 6.90 3.19
CA MET A 14 2.03 6.08 4.39
C MET A 14 3.52 5.99 4.72
N ALA A 15 4.38 5.81 3.71
CA ALA A 15 5.83 5.84 3.90
C ALA A 15 6.57 6.44 2.68
N VAL A 16 7.66 7.16 2.96
CA VAL A 16 8.65 7.62 1.97
C VAL A 16 10.03 7.25 2.46
N ILE A 17 10.75 6.41 1.71
CA ILE A 17 12.06 5.90 2.14
C ILE A 17 13.03 5.93 0.96
N ALA A 18 14.07 6.76 1.07
CA ALA A 18 15.13 6.84 0.06
C ALA A 18 16.39 6.14 0.58
N LEU A 19 16.77 5.03 -0.06
CA LEU A 19 17.91 4.18 0.32
C LEU A 19 19.04 4.20 -0.72
N GLN A 20 18.85 5.00 -1.77
CA GLN A 20 19.90 5.39 -2.70
C GLN A 20 20.27 6.84 -2.43
N ASP A 21 21.49 7.04 -1.94
CA ASP A 21 22.14 8.34 -1.92
C ASP A 21 22.58 8.73 -3.34
N ASN A 22 22.17 9.92 -3.80
CA ASN A 22 22.59 10.48 -5.10
C ASN A 22 23.92 11.24 -5.05
N GLU A 23 24.40 11.58 -3.86
CA GLU A 23 25.60 12.41 -3.65
C GLU A 23 26.82 11.60 -3.21
N HIS A 24 26.62 10.39 -2.66
CA HIS A 24 27.71 9.51 -2.21
C HIS A 24 27.54 8.05 -2.65
N THR A 25 28.67 7.33 -2.80
CA THR A 25 28.68 5.87 -3.06
C THR A 25 28.30 5.12 -1.79
N SER A 26 27.02 5.12 -1.45
CA SER A 26 26.48 4.34 -0.34
C SER A 26 26.24 2.89 -0.77
N THR A 27 26.50 1.97 0.15
CA THR A 27 25.94 0.61 0.06
C THR A 27 24.42 0.75 0.22
N PRO A 28 23.60 0.24 -0.72
CA PRO A 28 22.15 0.28 -0.56
C PRO A 28 21.74 -0.37 0.76
N ALA A 29 20.81 0.24 1.48
CA ALA A 29 20.31 -0.36 2.72
C ALA A 29 19.61 -1.70 2.44
N THR A 30 19.73 -2.62 3.39
CA THR A 30 19.17 -3.98 3.34
C THR A 30 18.19 -4.23 4.49
N ASP A 31 17.43 -5.34 4.41
CA ASP A 31 16.56 -5.84 5.48
C ASP A 31 15.46 -4.87 5.94
N ILE A 32 14.78 -4.25 4.98
CA ILE A 32 13.74 -3.26 5.25
C ILE A 32 12.38 -3.93 5.44
N GLN A 33 11.71 -3.64 6.55
CA GLN A 33 10.41 -4.21 6.87
C GLN A 33 9.36 -3.13 7.11
N ILE A 34 8.24 -3.21 6.39
CA ILE A 34 7.05 -2.39 6.61
C ILE A 34 5.88 -3.34 6.82
N TYR A 35 5.41 -3.42 8.07
CA TYR A 35 4.35 -4.35 8.40
C TYR A 35 3.39 -3.83 9.46
N ASN A 36 2.16 -4.35 9.40
CA ASN A 36 1.11 -4.08 10.37
C ASN A 36 0.73 -2.60 10.51
N ASN A 37 0.76 -1.85 9.40
CA ASN A 37 0.36 -0.44 9.36
C ASN A 37 -1.05 -0.27 8.81
N PHE A 38 -1.72 0.77 9.30
CA PHE A 38 -2.98 1.26 8.73
C PHE A 38 -2.80 2.70 8.26
N ALA A 39 -3.22 2.99 7.04
CA ALA A 39 -3.28 4.34 6.51
C ALA A 39 -4.61 4.57 5.80
N LYS A 40 -5.15 5.79 5.92
CA LYS A 40 -6.39 6.18 5.26
C LYS A 40 -6.20 7.47 4.49
N ASN A 41 -6.67 7.48 3.25
CA ASN A 41 -6.62 8.61 2.32
C ASN A 41 -5.19 9.09 2.14
N VAL A 42 -4.42 8.34 1.36
CA VAL A 42 -3.03 8.64 1.00
C VAL A 42 -2.85 8.52 -0.52
N ALA A 43 -1.99 9.37 -1.09
CA ALA A 43 -1.49 9.22 -2.45
C ALA A 43 -0.87 7.84 -2.65
N ASN A 44 0.08 7.49 -1.79
CA ASN A 44 0.85 6.25 -1.95
C ASN A 44 0.90 5.49 -0.64
N MET A 45 0.78 4.16 -0.72
CA MET A 45 1.15 3.30 0.41
C MET A 45 2.68 3.36 0.60
N LEU A 46 3.47 3.24 -0.46
CA LEU A 46 4.93 3.39 -0.34
C LEU A 46 5.50 4.19 -1.51
N GLN A 47 6.35 5.17 -1.22
CA GLN A 47 7.29 5.73 -2.19
C GLN A 47 8.71 5.38 -1.76
N MET A 48 9.50 4.85 -2.68
CA MET A 48 10.82 4.31 -2.37
C MET A 48 11.86 4.62 -3.44
N LYS A 49 13.13 4.61 -3.03
CA LYS A 49 14.28 4.73 -3.94
C LYS A 49 15.35 3.69 -3.58
N GLY A 50 15.46 2.65 -4.41
CA GLY A 50 16.44 1.55 -4.23
C GLY A 50 16.26 0.71 -2.95
N GLY A 51 17.34 0.03 -2.56
CA GLY A 51 17.41 -0.88 -1.42
C GLY A 51 17.18 -2.34 -1.77
N ASP A 52 17.66 -3.24 -0.92
CA ASP A 52 17.60 -4.69 -1.09
C ASP A 52 16.87 -5.36 0.09
N GLY A 53 16.24 -6.50 -0.13
CA GLY A 53 15.69 -7.32 0.96
C GLY A 53 14.45 -6.71 1.63
N TRP A 54 13.59 -6.08 0.83
CA TRP A 54 12.35 -5.47 1.32
C TRP A 54 11.27 -6.51 1.62
N VAL A 55 10.59 -6.34 2.75
CA VAL A 55 9.39 -7.09 3.12
C VAL A 55 8.27 -6.11 3.50
N VAL A 56 7.28 -5.99 2.63
CA VAL A 56 6.09 -5.17 2.84
C VAL A 56 4.88 -6.08 2.96
N LYS A 57 4.39 -6.27 4.20
CA LYS A 57 3.33 -7.25 4.48
C LYS A 57 2.32 -6.82 5.53
N HIS A 58 1.10 -7.36 5.47
CA HIS A 58 0.09 -7.12 6.50
C HIS A 58 -0.20 -5.64 6.75
N ASN A 59 -0.22 -4.83 5.69
CA ASN A 59 -0.61 -3.42 5.78
C ASN A 59 -1.98 -3.22 5.15
N THR A 60 -2.76 -2.29 5.70
CA THR A 60 -4.04 -1.87 5.12
C THR A 60 -3.99 -0.40 4.75
N THR A 61 -4.20 -0.09 3.48
CA THR A 61 -4.44 1.27 2.99
C THR A 61 -5.88 1.39 2.52
N ILE A 62 -6.64 2.32 3.09
CA ILE A 62 -8.03 2.63 2.71
C ILE A 62 -8.10 3.99 2.04
N ASN A 63 -8.61 4.05 0.81
CA ASN A 63 -8.78 5.28 0.06
C ASN A 63 -10.24 5.40 -0.40
N ASP A 64 -11.11 5.85 0.51
CA ASP A 64 -12.57 5.82 0.36
C ASP A 64 -13.20 7.21 0.09
N LEU A 65 -12.38 8.24 -0.10
CA LEU A 65 -12.84 9.56 -0.52
C LEU A 65 -13.32 9.54 -1.98
N PRO A 66 -14.37 10.32 -2.33
CA PRO A 66 -14.78 10.49 -3.71
C PRO A 66 -13.77 11.35 -4.45
N VAL A 67 -13.02 10.74 -5.35
CA VAL A 67 -11.98 11.39 -6.14
C VAL A 67 -12.15 11.00 -7.60
N ALA A 68 -12.59 11.94 -8.43
CA ALA A 68 -12.87 11.69 -9.84
C ALA A 68 -11.60 11.31 -10.64
N ASN A 69 -10.41 11.65 -10.13
CA ASN A 69 -9.10 11.40 -10.77
C ASN A 69 -7.96 11.22 -9.75
N ALA A 70 -8.18 10.52 -8.63
CA ALA A 70 -7.09 10.40 -7.65
C ALA A 70 -5.90 9.62 -8.19
N TYR A 71 -4.73 10.24 -8.06
CA TYR A 71 -3.45 9.60 -8.25
C TYR A 71 -3.10 8.77 -7.00
N HIS A 72 -3.77 7.63 -6.84
CA HIS A 72 -3.46 6.67 -5.78
C HIS A 72 -2.66 5.49 -6.33
N VAL A 73 -1.45 5.30 -5.80
CA VAL A 73 -0.50 4.27 -6.21
C VAL A 73 -0.23 3.32 -5.04
N ALA A 74 -0.16 2.01 -5.29
CA ALA A 74 0.25 1.08 -4.23
C ALA A 74 1.71 1.35 -3.82
N VAL A 75 2.63 1.22 -4.77
CA VAL A 75 4.05 1.46 -4.53
C VAL A 75 4.66 2.21 -5.70
N VAL A 76 5.45 3.24 -5.43
CA VAL A 76 6.25 3.96 -6.42
C VAL A 76 7.72 3.66 -6.15
N LEU A 77 8.43 3.11 -7.14
CA LEU A 77 9.89 3.01 -7.11
C LEU A 77 10.53 4.03 -8.05
N GLU A 78 11.50 4.76 -7.51
CA GLU A 78 12.32 5.74 -8.22
C GLU A 78 13.81 5.37 -8.15
N GLY A 79 14.62 5.92 -9.04
CA GLY A 79 16.07 5.72 -9.04
C GLY A 79 16.47 4.33 -9.54
N ILE A 80 17.07 3.52 -8.67
CA ILE A 80 17.59 2.19 -9.03
C ILE A 80 16.62 1.05 -8.64
N PRO A 81 16.67 -0.10 -9.33
CA PRO A 81 15.87 -1.27 -8.97
C PRO A 81 16.05 -1.70 -7.52
N SER A 82 14.99 -2.29 -6.95
CA SER A 82 15.03 -2.96 -5.66
C SER A 82 15.04 -4.48 -5.85
N THR A 83 16.08 -5.13 -5.32
CA THR A 83 16.25 -6.58 -5.36
C THR A 83 15.73 -7.24 -4.09
N ASN A 84 15.51 -8.56 -4.14
CA ASN A 84 14.98 -9.36 -3.01
C ASN A 84 13.70 -8.75 -2.41
N TRP A 85 12.78 -8.32 -3.28
CA TRP A 85 11.54 -7.66 -2.92
C TRP A 85 10.42 -8.64 -2.61
N THR A 86 9.69 -8.40 -1.52
CA THR A 86 8.46 -9.11 -1.15
C THR A 86 7.34 -8.13 -0.82
N PHE A 87 6.25 -8.19 -1.60
CA PHE A 87 5.00 -7.46 -1.36
C PHE A 87 3.85 -8.45 -1.26
N ARG A 88 3.42 -8.76 -0.03
CA ARG A 88 2.41 -9.80 0.19
C ARG A 88 1.46 -9.53 1.33
N ASP A 89 0.31 -10.17 1.30
CA ASP A 89 -0.65 -10.17 2.41
C ASP A 89 -1.13 -8.75 2.81
N ASN A 90 -1.16 -7.80 1.88
CA ASN A 90 -1.64 -6.44 2.12
C ASN A 90 -3.09 -6.26 1.65
N ILE A 91 -3.82 -5.33 2.26
CA ILE A 91 -5.05 -4.76 1.69
C ILE A 91 -4.73 -3.38 1.15
N VAL A 92 -4.93 -3.16 -0.15
CA VAL A 92 -4.56 -1.92 -0.83
C VAL A 92 -5.77 -1.31 -1.53
N GLY A 93 -6.16 -0.14 -1.02
CA GLY A 93 -7.01 0.81 -1.73
C GLY A 93 -6.23 1.55 -2.79
N TYR A 94 -6.35 1.15 -4.04
CA TYR A 94 -5.77 1.90 -5.15
C TYR A 94 -6.86 2.46 -6.05
N SER A 95 -6.56 3.58 -6.69
CA SER A 95 -7.46 4.18 -7.67
C SER A 95 -6.98 3.78 -9.05
N ASN A 96 -5.83 4.32 -9.47
CA ASN A 96 -5.43 4.26 -10.88
C ASN A 96 -4.19 3.39 -11.13
N TYR A 97 -3.37 3.12 -10.12
CA TYR A 97 -2.07 2.49 -10.31
C TYR A 97 -1.74 1.48 -9.20
N GLY A 98 -1.25 0.30 -9.59
CA GLY A 98 -0.68 -0.69 -8.68
C GLY A 98 0.76 -0.36 -8.33
N MET A 99 1.68 -1.24 -8.67
CA MET A 99 3.12 -0.99 -8.60
C MET A 99 3.55 -0.10 -9.78
N SER A 100 4.13 1.06 -9.49
CA SER A 100 4.62 2.02 -10.47
C SER A 100 6.15 2.06 -10.50
N CYS A 101 6.71 1.83 -11.68
CA CYS A 101 8.15 1.85 -11.92
C CYS A 101 8.54 3.12 -12.67
N SER A 102 9.19 4.07 -12.00
CA SER A 102 9.60 5.34 -12.62
C SER A 102 10.86 5.23 -13.50
N ILE A 103 11.48 4.05 -13.58
CA ILE A 103 12.64 3.79 -14.45
C ILE A 103 12.19 3.66 -15.91
N ASP A 104 11.31 2.68 -16.20
CA ASP A 104 10.83 2.41 -17.56
C ASP A 104 9.38 1.89 -17.60
N GLY A 105 8.65 1.98 -16.49
CA GLY A 105 7.28 1.49 -16.36
C GLY A 105 7.12 -0.02 -16.24
N LYS A 106 8.21 -0.82 -16.20
CA LYS A 106 8.13 -2.28 -16.14
C LYS A 106 8.39 -2.82 -14.74
N LEU A 107 7.47 -3.66 -14.26
CA LEU A 107 7.61 -4.34 -12.96
C LEU A 107 8.94 -5.09 -12.83
N GLY A 108 9.33 -5.85 -13.87
CA GLY A 108 10.56 -6.65 -13.84
C GLY A 108 11.84 -5.82 -13.87
N THR A 109 11.78 -4.55 -14.29
CA THR A 109 12.93 -3.63 -14.21
C THR A 109 13.10 -3.11 -12.79
N CYS A 110 12.02 -2.64 -12.16
CA CYS A 110 12.10 -2.07 -10.80
C CYS A 110 12.18 -3.13 -9.69
N TRP A 111 11.56 -4.30 -9.89
CA TRP A 111 11.53 -5.41 -8.93
C TRP A 111 11.85 -6.75 -9.63
N PRO A 112 13.09 -6.94 -10.09
CA PRO A 112 13.50 -8.18 -10.74
C PRO A 112 13.28 -9.37 -9.79
N ASN A 113 12.56 -10.39 -10.27
CA ASN A 113 12.17 -11.59 -9.50
C ASN A 113 11.41 -11.29 -8.19
N GLY A 114 10.77 -10.12 -8.08
CA GLY A 114 10.00 -9.74 -6.90
C GLY A 114 8.85 -10.71 -6.61
N ILE A 115 8.57 -10.91 -5.32
CA ILE A 115 7.45 -11.73 -4.84
C ILE A 115 6.24 -10.82 -4.65
N PHE A 116 5.18 -11.09 -5.41
CA PHE A 116 3.89 -10.41 -5.29
C PHE A 116 2.82 -11.48 -5.06
N GLN A 117 2.27 -11.53 -3.84
CA GLN A 117 1.41 -12.65 -3.45
C GLN A 117 0.34 -12.25 -2.45
N ASN A 118 -0.83 -12.88 -2.54
CA ASN A 118 -1.85 -12.83 -1.50
C ASN A 118 -2.36 -11.43 -1.11
N ASN A 119 -2.16 -10.40 -1.96
CA ASN A 119 -2.69 -9.07 -1.68
C ASN A 119 -4.17 -8.98 -2.06
N VAL A 120 -4.92 -8.14 -1.37
CA VAL A 120 -6.29 -7.75 -1.72
C VAL A 120 -6.22 -6.33 -2.27
N ALA A 121 -6.60 -6.14 -3.53
CA ALA A 121 -6.50 -4.86 -4.19
C ALA A 121 -7.90 -4.38 -4.61
N VAL A 122 -8.28 -3.17 -4.18
CA VAL A 122 -9.56 -2.55 -4.51
C VAL A 122 -9.36 -1.60 -5.67
N ASP A 123 -10.04 -1.86 -6.79
CA ASP A 123 -9.98 -1.06 -8.02
C ASP A 123 -11.20 -0.14 -8.10
N PHE A 124 -11.06 1.08 -7.57
CA PHE A 124 -12.16 2.04 -7.54
C PHE A 124 -12.53 2.60 -8.91
N VAL A 125 -11.53 2.85 -9.77
CA VAL A 125 -11.75 3.51 -11.07
C VAL A 125 -11.99 2.52 -12.21
N GLN A 126 -11.90 1.22 -11.93
CA GLN A 126 -11.96 0.15 -12.93
C GLN A 126 -10.81 0.25 -13.95
N GLY A 127 -9.62 0.63 -13.47
CA GLY A 127 -8.41 0.63 -14.30
C GLY A 127 -8.01 -0.78 -14.73
N GLY A 128 -8.56 -1.80 -14.06
CA GLY A 128 -8.29 -3.19 -14.30
C GLY A 128 -7.08 -3.69 -13.52
N PHE A 129 -6.90 -4.99 -13.62
CA PHE A 129 -5.74 -5.69 -13.09
C PHE A 129 -4.90 -6.20 -14.26
N ASP A 130 -3.59 -5.95 -14.22
CA ASP A 130 -2.67 -6.61 -15.12
C ASP A 130 -1.42 -7.12 -14.37
N THR A 131 -0.79 -8.12 -14.98
CA THR A 131 0.44 -8.71 -14.46
C THR A 131 1.63 -7.74 -14.50
N ARG A 132 1.51 -6.63 -15.26
CA ARG A 132 2.54 -5.58 -15.37
C ARG A 132 2.56 -4.65 -14.17
N THR A 133 1.48 -4.56 -13.40
CA THR A 133 1.37 -3.66 -12.24
C THR A 133 1.31 -4.41 -10.92
N TRP A 134 1.07 -5.73 -10.92
CA TRP A 134 0.96 -6.50 -9.70
C TRP A 134 1.69 -7.85 -9.72
N GLY A 135 2.24 -8.26 -10.86
CA GLY A 135 2.80 -9.60 -11.03
C GLY A 135 1.71 -10.66 -11.21
N GLY A 136 2.09 -11.80 -11.80
CA GLY A 136 1.14 -12.85 -12.22
C GLY A 136 0.30 -13.47 -11.09
N SER A 137 0.77 -13.42 -9.84
CA SER A 137 0.10 -13.96 -8.65
C SER A 137 -0.14 -12.89 -7.59
N GLY A 138 -0.08 -11.62 -7.98
CA GLY A 138 -0.03 -10.48 -7.06
C GLY A 138 -1.21 -10.33 -6.12
N ILE A 139 -2.40 -10.69 -6.60
CA ILE A 139 -3.66 -10.48 -5.89
C ILE A 139 -4.44 -11.79 -5.71
N LEU A 140 -5.14 -11.91 -4.58
CA LEU A 140 -6.09 -12.99 -4.30
C LEU A 140 -7.36 -12.85 -5.14
N SER A 141 -7.89 -11.63 -5.19
CA SER A 141 -9.05 -11.27 -5.98
C SER A 141 -9.05 -9.76 -6.22
N LEU A 142 -9.55 -9.36 -7.39
CA LEU A 142 -9.88 -7.98 -7.65
C LEU A 142 -11.16 -7.64 -6.88
N VAL A 143 -11.14 -6.54 -6.12
CA VAL A 143 -12.32 -6.01 -5.44
C VAL A 143 -12.84 -4.81 -6.24
N PRO A 144 -13.88 -4.96 -7.08
CA PRO A 144 -14.36 -3.88 -7.92
C PRO A 144 -15.12 -2.81 -7.12
N ARG A 145 -14.72 -1.54 -7.27
CA ARG A 145 -15.50 -0.34 -6.94
C ARG A 145 -15.88 -0.12 -5.45
N SER A 146 -15.57 -1.02 -4.52
CA SER A 146 -15.94 -0.80 -3.11
C SER A 146 -15.17 -1.64 -2.09
N PHE A 147 -14.76 -0.99 -0.99
CA PHE A 147 -14.28 -1.67 0.21
C PHE A 147 -15.33 -2.56 0.89
N ALA A 148 -16.63 -2.36 0.63
CA ALA A 148 -17.68 -3.17 1.26
C ALA A 148 -17.52 -4.67 0.95
N GLN A 149 -16.99 -5.00 -0.24
CA GLN A 149 -16.72 -6.36 -0.68
C GLN A 149 -15.54 -7.03 0.03
N ILE A 150 -14.73 -6.27 0.77
CA ILE A 150 -13.70 -6.85 1.65
C ILE A 150 -14.35 -7.60 2.82
N GLY A 151 -15.51 -7.13 3.30
CA GLY A 151 -16.18 -7.73 4.46
C GLY A 151 -15.46 -7.38 5.77
N PHE A 152 -15.19 -6.09 6.00
CA PHE A 152 -14.76 -5.61 7.31
C PHE A 152 -15.87 -5.78 8.35
N VAL A 153 -15.49 -5.90 9.64
CA VAL A 153 -16.47 -6.00 10.74
C VAL A 153 -17.32 -4.74 10.86
N ASP A 154 -16.70 -3.56 10.91
CA ASP A 154 -17.40 -2.28 10.95
C ASP A 154 -16.47 -1.14 10.52
N ALA A 155 -16.30 -0.98 9.20
CA ALA A 155 -15.46 0.10 8.64
C ALA A 155 -15.98 1.50 8.99
N SER A 156 -17.28 1.66 9.29
CA SER A 156 -17.86 2.95 9.67
C SER A 156 -17.42 3.43 11.07
N LYS A 157 -16.93 2.50 11.90
CA LYS A 157 -16.36 2.76 13.22
C LYS A 157 -14.86 2.43 13.28
N ASP A 158 -14.18 2.51 12.13
CA ASP A 158 -12.75 2.21 11.99
C ASP A 158 -12.32 0.81 12.46
N ASN A 159 -13.23 -0.16 12.44
CA ASN A 159 -12.94 -1.56 12.71
C ASN A 159 -12.71 -2.33 11.40
N TYR A 160 -11.47 -2.23 10.92
CA TYR A 160 -11.03 -2.86 9.67
C TYR A 160 -10.57 -4.33 9.84
N ARG A 161 -10.98 -5.00 10.93
CA ARG A 161 -10.81 -6.46 11.02
C ARG A 161 -11.66 -7.14 9.96
N LEU A 162 -11.18 -8.24 9.40
CA LEU A 162 -12.00 -9.07 8.51
C LEU A 162 -13.06 -9.82 9.32
N ALA A 163 -14.32 -9.69 8.91
CA ALA A 163 -15.41 -10.46 9.49
C ALA A 163 -15.24 -11.95 9.14
N PRO A 164 -15.82 -12.88 9.92
CA PRO A 164 -15.80 -14.31 9.59
C PRO A 164 -16.38 -14.64 8.20
N SER A 165 -17.30 -13.80 7.70
CA SER A 165 -17.89 -13.92 6.37
C SER A 165 -17.06 -13.30 5.25
N SER A 166 -15.93 -12.64 5.55
CA SER A 166 -15.05 -12.07 4.54
C SER A 166 -14.48 -13.20 3.66
N PRO A 167 -14.49 -13.06 2.33
CA PRO A 167 -13.85 -14.03 1.45
C PRO A 167 -12.32 -14.06 1.64
N TYR A 168 -11.75 -13.05 2.27
CA TYR A 168 -10.32 -12.88 2.51
C TYR A 168 -9.87 -13.36 3.91
N LYS A 169 -10.81 -13.76 4.78
CA LYS A 169 -10.48 -14.27 6.12
C LYS A 169 -9.54 -15.47 6.03
N GLY A 170 -8.41 -15.41 6.75
CA GLY A 170 -7.43 -16.50 6.80
C GLY A 170 -6.71 -16.78 5.48
N LYS A 171 -6.68 -15.82 4.55
CA LYS A 171 -6.09 -16.00 3.20
C LYS A 171 -4.68 -15.44 3.05
N ALA A 172 -4.10 -14.89 4.11
CA ALA A 172 -2.69 -14.55 4.07
C ALA A 172 -1.83 -15.82 3.94
N SER A 173 -0.62 -15.65 3.46
CA SER A 173 0.34 -16.73 3.24
C SER A 173 0.79 -17.44 4.51
N ASP A 174 0.57 -16.84 5.69
CA ASP A 174 0.81 -17.41 7.02
C ASP A 174 -0.46 -17.94 7.71
N GLY A 175 -1.60 -17.99 7.01
CA GLY A 175 -2.89 -18.44 7.54
C GLY A 175 -3.64 -17.40 8.37
N SER A 176 -3.07 -16.20 8.55
CA SER A 176 -3.77 -15.06 9.15
C SER A 176 -4.62 -14.30 8.12
N ASP A 177 -5.15 -13.14 8.52
CA ASP A 177 -5.90 -12.27 7.61
C ASP A 177 -4.93 -11.37 6.84
N PRO A 178 -5.08 -11.19 5.51
CA PRO A 178 -4.33 -10.15 4.82
C PRO A 178 -4.76 -8.77 5.32
N GLY A 179 -3.81 -7.84 5.34
CA GLY A 179 -3.98 -6.50 5.87
C GLY A 179 -3.53 -6.36 7.32
N VAL A 180 -3.83 -5.21 7.91
CA VAL A 180 -3.45 -4.87 9.28
C VAL A 180 -4.12 -5.77 10.32
N ASP A 181 -3.34 -6.25 11.29
CA ASP A 181 -3.86 -6.75 12.55
C ASP A 181 -4.29 -5.56 13.42
N MET A 182 -5.58 -5.22 13.34
CA MET A 182 -6.19 -4.18 14.15
C MET A 182 -6.11 -4.46 15.66
N GLY A 183 -6.00 -5.72 16.10
CA GLY A 183 -5.80 -6.06 17.51
C GLY A 183 -4.43 -5.57 17.99
N ALA A 184 -3.38 -5.96 17.27
CA ALA A 184 -2.03 -5.52 17.55
C ALA A 184 -1.86 -3.99 17.41
N LEU A 185 -2.47 -3.38 16.38
CA LEU A 185 -2.42 -1.94 16.17
C LEU A 185 -3.08 -1.17 17.33
N VAL A 186 -4.30 -1.52 17.71
CA VAL A 186 -5.01 -0.84 18.82
C VAL A 186 -4.28 -1.04 20.15
N ALA A 187 -3.72 -2.23 20.39
CA ALA A 187 -2.91 -2.48 21.57
C ALA A 187 -1.65 -1.61 21.60
N ALA A 188 -0.97 -1.41 20.46
CA ALA A 188 0.21 -0.54 20.37
C ALA A 188 -0.12 0.95 20.57
N LEU A 189 -1.33 1.38 20.18
CA LEU A 189 -1.80 2.76 20.36
C LEU A 189 -2.37 3.03 21.75
N ALA A 190 -2.71 1.99 22.52
CA ALA A 190 -3.25 2.12 23.86
C ALA A 190 -2.21 2.76 24.80
N GLY A 191 -2.34 4.07 25.03
CA GLY A 191 -1.40 4.86 25.84
C GLY A 191 -0.69 5.99 25.07
N VAL A 192 -0.87 6.07 23.75
CA VAL A 192 -0.38 7.19 22.95
C VAL A 192 -1.39 8.34 23.01
N THR A 193 -1.03 9.43 23.68
CA THR A 193 -1.81 10.67 23.60
C THR A 193 -1.58 11.33 22.24
N LYS A 194 -2.66 11.71 21.54
CA LYS A 194 -2.54 12.51 20.32
C LYS A 194 -1.73 13.79 20.64
N PRO A 195 -0.69 14.14 19.87
CA PRO A 195 0.00 15.41 20.04
C PRO A 195 -1.01 16.55 20.01
N SER A 196 -0.89 17.47 20.98
CA SER A 196 -1.71 18.67 20.93
C SER A 196 -1.34 19.45 19.66
N ALA A 197 -2.31 20.12 19.04
CA ALA A 197 -2.15 20.76 17.72
C ALA A 197 -1.11 21.91 17.68
N GLY A 198 -0.33 22.13 18.74
CA GLY A 198 0.69 23.18 18.86
C GLY A 198 2.14 22.70 18.86
N GLU A 199 2.40 21.41 18.72
CA GLU A 199 3.77 20.86 18.70
C GLU A 199 4.10 20.33 17.30
N LEU A 200 4.35 21.25 16.37
CA LEU A 200 5.06 20.95 15.12
C LEU A 200 6.35 21.79 15.13
N PHE A 201 7.48 21.10 15.07
CA PHE A 201 8.81 21.66 14.83
C PHE A 201 8.91 22.16 13.38
#